data_AF-R5EAK7-F1
#
_entry.id   AF-R5EAK7-F1
#
_cell.length_a   1.000
_cell.length_b   1.000
_cell.length_c   1.000
_cell.angle_alpha   90.00
_cell.angle_beta   90.00
_cell.angle_gamma   90.00
#
_symmetry.space_group_name_H-M   'P 1'
#
loop_
_entity.id
_entity.type
_entity.pdbx_description
1 polymer ?
#
loop_
_entity_poly.entity_id
_entity_poly.type
_entity_poly.pdbx_seq_one_letter_code
_entity_poly.pdbx_strand_id
1 'polypeptide(L)'
;MKKTNKGFSMVELIIVIAIMAILAGALAPALIKYINKSRISTDIQTGQTIATAIQTALSNETGYDCAVALGTGSIEFTDDYYGSSQNDVFKKSVASTVGGTKAPTIKSKKCVAKTSKSTTNTNKHFFFKVDPAKNEVFVYIGGDHQVYPTADKCLTDDEETNCAH
;
A
#
# COMPACT_ATOMS: atom_id res chain seq x y z
N MET A 1 -49.49 38.41 7.43
CA MET A 1 -48.41 38.20 6.45
C MET A 1 -48.63 36.87 5.74
N LYS A 2 -48.98 36.86 4.45
CA LYS A 2 -49.18 35.62 3.68
C LYS A 2 -47.81 35.12 3.21
N LYS A 3 -47.36 33.96 3.70
CA LYS A 3 -46.17 33.27 3.19
C LYS A 3 -46.48 32.71 1.80
N THR A 4 -45.85 33.26 0.76
CA THR A 4 -45.86 32.69 -0.59
C THR A 4 -44.81 31.59 -0.66
N ASN A 5 -45.20 30.35 -0.36
CA ASN A 5 -44.38 29.19 -0.69
C ASN A 5 -44.52 28.96 -2.21
N LYS A 6 -43.72 29.68 -3.01
CA LYS A 6 -43.45 29.29 -4.40
C LYS A 6 -42.56 28.04 -4.32
N GLY A 7 -43.19 26.89 -4.13
CA GLY A 7 -42.49 25.60 -4.24
C GLY A 7 -41.92 25.48 -5.65
N PHE A 8 -40.71 24.92 -5.73
CA PHE A 8 -40.06 24.54 -6.99
C PHE A 8 -41.06 23.78 -7.87
N SER A 9 -41.15 24.12 -9.15
CA SER A 9 -42.02 23.39 -10.07
C SER A 9 -41.55 21.94 -10.15
N MET A 10 -42.48 20.99 -10.20
CA MET A 10 -42.18 19.56 -10.30
C MET A 10 -41.27 19.27 -11.51
N VAL A 11 -41.45 20.03 -12.59
CA VAL A 11 -40.66 19.94 -13.83
C VAL A 11 -39.22 20.40 -13.61
N GLU A 12 -39.01 21.49 -12.89
CA GLU A 12 -37.67 22.01 -12.59
C GLU A 12 -36.88 20.99 -11.76
N LEU A 13 -37.55 20.28 -10.84
CA LEU A 13 -36.93 19.23 -10.04
C LEU A 13 -36.53 18.00 -10.87
N ILE A 14 -37.38 17.57 -11.82
CA ILE A 14 -37.11 16.41 -12.68
C ILE A 14 -35.92 16.67 -13.62
N ILE A 15 -35.82 17.88 -14.17
CA ILE A 15 -34.70 18.23 -15.05
C ILE A 15 -33.38 18.24 -14.26
N VAL A 16 -33.40 18.69 -13.01
CA VAL A 16 -32.21 18.71 -12.15
C VAL A 16 -31.71 17.29 -11.85
N ILE A 17 -32.59 16.37 -11.45
CA ILE A 17 -32.17 14.97 -11.20
C ILE A 17 -31.67 14.29 -12.48
N ALA A 18 -32.22 14.63 -13.64
CA ALA A 18 -31.79 14.10 -14.92
C ALA A 18 -30.35 14.52 -15.27
N ILE A 19 -30.03 15.80 -15.10
CA ILE A 19 -28.67 16.29 -15.36
C ILE A 19 -27.68 15.72 -14.34
N MET A 20 -28.06 15.67 -13.04
CA MET A 20 -27.21 15.07 -12.00
C MET A 20 -26.93 13.58 -12.26
N ALA A 21 -27.92 12.83 -12.78
CA ALA A 21 -27.75 11.43 -13.15
C ALA A 21 -26.75 11.25 -14.31
N ILE A 22 -26.83 12.08 -15.35
CA ILE A 22 -25.89 12.04 -16.48
C ILE A 22 -24.47 12.36 -16.02
N LEU A 23 -24.30 13.41 -15.23
CA LEU A 23 -22.98 13.83 -14.71
C LEU A 23 -22.39 12.76 -13.77
N ALA A 24 -23.20 12.17 -12.89
CA ALA A 24 -22.75 11.09 -12.01
C ALA A 24 -22.37 9.82 -12.79
N GLY A 25 -23.12 9.48 -13.83
CA GLY A 25 -22.85 8.32 -14.67
C GLY A 25 -21.51 8.41 -15.40
N ALA A 26 -21.15 9.59 -15.92
CA ALA A 26 -19.90 9.79 -16.64
C ALA A 26 -18.65 9.74 -15.73
N LEU A 27 -18.76 10.16 -14.46
CA LEU A 27 -17.63 10.23 -13.53
C LEU A 27 -17.33 8.91 -12.82
N ALA A 28 -18.28 7.97 -12.77
CA ALA A 28 -18.15 6.74 -12.00
C ALA A 28 -16.92 5.87 -12.38
N PRO A 29 -16.59 5.63 -13.67
CA PRO A 29 -15.43 4.81 -14.04
C PRO A 29 -14.09 5.47 -13.67
N ALA A 30 -13.98 6.78 -13.89
CA ALA A 30 -12.78 7.55 -13.57
C ALA A 30 -12.50 7.53 -12.06
N LEU A 31 -13.54 7.77 -11.24
CA LEU A 31 -13.42 7.74 -9.78
C LEU A 31 -12.91 6.38 -9.27
N ILE A 32 -13.42 5.28 -9.82
CA ILE A 32 -12.98 3.92 -9.46
C ILE A 32 -11.50 3.72 -9.78
N LYS A 33 -11.00 4.20 -10.94
CA LYS A 33 -9.58 4.12 -11.30
C LYS A 33 -8.71 4.91 -10.32
N TYR A 34 -9.09 6.16 -10.02
CA TYR A 34 -8.34 7.01 -9.09
C TYR A 34 -8.28 6.45 -7.67
N ILE A 35 -9.35 5.84 -7.18
CA ILE A 35 -9.35 5.18 -5.86
C ILE A 35 -8.36 4.02 -5.83
N ASN A 36 -8.27 3.21 -6.88
CA ASN A 36 -7.30 2.11 -6.93
C ASN A 36 -5.86 2.65 -6.99
N LYS A 37 -5.60 3.67 -7.80
CA LYS A 37 -4.29 4.34 -7.87
C LYS A 37 -3.88 4.95 -6.52
N SER A 38 -4.81 5.58 -5.79
CA SER A 38 -4.56 6.12 -4.46
C SER A 38 -4.19 5.03 -3.45
N ARG A 39 -4.87 3.87 -3.50
CA ARG A 39 -4.55 2.73 -2.64
C ARG A 39 -3.16 2.15 -2.94
N ILE A 40 -2.81 2.00 -4.22
CA ILE A 40 -1.48 1.58 -4.66
C ILE A 40 -0.41 2.57 -4.17
N SER A 41 -0.62 3.86 -4.35
CA SER A 41 0.31 4.90 -3.90
C SER A 41 0.54 4.85 -2.39
N THR A 42 -0.51 4.52 -1.61
CA THR A 42 -0.40 4.36 -0.15
C THR A 42 0.47 3.16 0.21
N ASP A 43 0.32 2.05 -0.52
CA ASP A 43 1.14 0.86 -0.30
C ASP A 43 2.61 1.09 -0.72
N ILE A 44 2.87 1.84 -1.79
CA ILE A 44 4.24 2.25 -2.18
C ILE A 44 4.87 3.11 -1.08
N GLN A 45 4.15 4.10 -0.55
CA GLN A 45 4.64 4.96 0.54
C GLN A 45 4.92 4.13 1.80
N THR A 46 4.04 3.18 2.12
CA THR A 46 4.24 2.28 3.26
C THR A 46 5.48 1.40 3.06
N GLY A 47 5.68 0.87 1.85
CA GLY A 47 6.86 0.08 1.48
C GLY A 47 8.16 0.89 1.59
N GLN A 48 8.15 2.16 1.19
CA GLN A 48 9.29 3.08 1.37
C GLN A 48 9.61 3.31 2.85
N THR A 49 8.59 3.49 3.69
CA THR A 49 8.77 3.61 5.15
C THR A 49 9.40 2.34 5.73
N ILE A 50 8.92 1.16 5.33
CA ILE A 50 9.49 -0.12 5.75
C ILE A 50 10.95 -0.26 5.29
N ALA A 51 11.26 0.09 4.04
CA ALA A 51 12.62 0.03 3.52
C ALA A 51 13.57 0.96 4.29
N THR A 52 13.12 2.19 4.56
CA THR A 52 13.90 3.17 5.35
C THR A 52 14.13 2.68 6.79
N ALA A 53 13.11 2.06 7.39
CA ALA A 53 13.21 1.46 8.72
C ALA A 53 14.24 0.31 8.75
N ILE A 54 14.22 -0.57 7.75
CA ILE A 54 15.20 -1.64 7.59
C ILE A 54 16.60 -1.08 7.38
N GLN A 55 16.77 -0.08 6.50
CA GLN A 55 18.07 0.54 6.25
C GLN A 55 18.66 1.20 7.51
N THR A 56 17.78 1.80 8.33
CA THR A 56 18.15 2.36 9.63
C THR A 56 18.56 1.27 10.61
N ALA A 57 17.83 0.16 10.65
CA ALA A 57 18.16 -0.99 11.50
C ALA A 57 19.48 -1.68 11.09
N LEU A 58 19.78 -1.75 9.79
CA LEU A 58 21.05 -2.27 9.24
C LEU A 58 22.25 -1.38 9.55
N SER A 59 22.01 -0.08 9.78
CA SER A 59 23.08 0.85 10.17
C SER A 59 23.55 0.64 11.61
N ASN A 60 22.84 -0.17 12.40
CA ASN A 60 23.26 -0.58 13.74
C ASN A 60 24.01 -1.92 13.66
N GLU A 61 25.18 -1.99 14.29
CA GLU A 61 26.04 -3.20 14.31
C GLU A 61 25.28 -4.45 14.81
N THR A 62 24.53 -4.33 15.91
CA THR A 62 23.71 -5.43 16.44
C THR A 62 22.53 -5.79 15.53
N GLY A 63 21.99 -4.81 14.80
CA GLY A 63 20.92 -5.03 13.82
C GLY A 63 21.42 -5.70 12.55
N TYR A 64 22.66 -5.40 12.15
CA TYR A 64 23.34 -6.02 11.02
C TYR A 64 23.61 -7.51 11.27
N ASP A 65 24.16 -7.86 12.43
CA ASP A 65 24.41 -9.26 12.80
C ASP A 65 23.12 -10.09 12.81
N CYS A 66 22.03 -9.52 13.34
CA CYS A 66 20.71 -10.13 13.28
C CYS A 66 20.20 -10.27 11.85
N ALA A 67 20.40 -9.27 10.98
CA ALA A 67 19.96 -9.32 9.59
C ALA A 67 20.70 -10.35 8.74
N VAL A 68 22.02 -10.52 8.97
CA VAL A 68 22.81 -11.57 8.31
C VAL A 68 22.30 -12.96 8.69
N ALA A 69 21.87 -13.16 9.94
CA ALA A 69 21.31 -14.42 10.41
C ALA A 69 19.96 -14.78 9.77
N LEU A 70 19.20 -13.78 9.27
CA LEU A 70 17.93 -14.00 8.59
C LEU A 70 18.10 -14.58 7.17
N GLY A 71 19.28 -14.42 6.56
CA GLY A 71 19.57 -14.85 5.19
C GLY A 71 18.78 -14.09 4.11
N THR A 72 18.84 -14.58 2.88
CA THR A 72 18.24 -13.95 1.69
C THR A 72 16.76 -14.28 1.45
N GLY A 73 16.09 -14.87 2.44
CA GLY A 73 14.68 -15.27 2.35
C GLY A 73 13.71 -14.09 2.36
N SER A 74 12.53 -14.26 1.75
CA SER A 74 11.40 -13.34 1.96
C SER A 74 10.90 -13.48 3.39
N ILE A 75 10.85 -12.36 4.12
CA ILE A 75 10.28 -12.32 5.47
C ILE A 75 8.94 -11.61 5.40
N GLU A 76 7.93 -12.22 5.99
CA GLU A 76 6.61 -11.62 6.10
C GLU A 76 6.53 -10.69 7.31
N PHE A 77 6.04 -9.48 7.08
CA PHE A 77 5.77 -8.48 8.10
C PHE A 77 4.40 -8.77 8.75
N THR A 78 4.32 -9.79 9.60
CA THR A 78 3.09 -10.19 10.31
C THR A 78 2.90 -9.41 11.62
N ASP A 79 1.69 -9.47 12.21
CA ASP A 79 1.45 -8.95 13.56
C ASP A 79 2.36 -9.60 14.61
N ASP A 80 2.76 -10.86 14.41
CA ASP A 80 3.71 -11.55 15.28
C ASP A 80 5.14 -11.05 15.07
N TYR A 81 5.56 -10.80 13.82
CA TYR A 81 6.83 -10.15 13.51
C TYR A 81 6.88 -8.73 14.12
N TYR A 82 5.75 -8.02 14.03
CA TYR A 82 5.58 -6.64 14.47
C TYR A 82 5.46 -6.51 16.00
N GLY A 83 4.79 -7.46 16.66
CA GLY A 83 4.47 -7.44 18.09
C GLY A 83 5.39 -8.27 18.98
N SER A 84 6.07 -9.30 18.46
CA SER A 84 6.95 -10.19 19.24
C SER A 84 8.37 -9.61 19.35
N SER A 85 8.47 -8.43 19.94
CA SER A 85 9.69 -7.63 20.11
C SER A 85 10.60 -8.06 21.27
N GLN A 86 10.57 -9.31 21.72
CA GLN A 86 11.20 -9.61 23.01
C GLN A 86 12.70 -9.91 22.94
N ASN A 87 13.25 -10.40 21.82
CA ASN A 87 14.67 -10.79 21.75
C ASN A 87 15.44 -10.40 20.46
N ASP A 88 14.80 -9.75 19.48
CA ASP A 88 15.42 -9.43 18.19
C ASP A 88 15.51 -7.90 18.01
N VAL A 89 16.73 -7.37 18.07
CA VAL A 89 17.01 -5.93 18.00
C VAL A 89 16.60 -5.35 16.65
N PHE A 90 16.80 -6.12 15.57
CA PHE A 90 16.44 -5.71 14.22
C PHE A 90 14.92 -5.55 14.09
N LYS A 91 14.15 -6.56 14.51
CA LYS A 91 12.68 -6.51 14.44
C LYS A 91 12.09 -5.35 15.25
N LYS A 92 12.61 -5.14 16.46
CA LYS A 92 12.18 -4.03 17.33
C LYS A 92 12.48 -2.67 16.70
N SER A 93 13.68 -2.50 16.14
CA SER A 93 14.06 -1.25 15.48
C SER A 93 13.15 -0.97 14.28
N VAL A 94 12.96 -1.96 13.40
CA VAL A 94 12.09 -1.81 12.22
C VAL A 94 10.65 -1.52 12.62
N ALA A 95 10.07 -2.25 13.59
CA ALA A 95 8.70 -2.00 14.06
C ALA A 95 8.55 -0.60 14.68
N SER A 96 9.55 -0.14 15.45
CA SER A 96 9.53 1.20 16.06
C SER A 96 9.59 2.34 15.05
N THR A 97 10.35 2.17 13.95
CA THR A 97 10.47 3.17 12.89
C THR A 97 9.26 3.17 11.96
N VAL A 98 8.67 2.00 11.68
CA VAL A 98 7.43 1.90 10.89
C VAL A 98 6.23 2.47 11.65
N GLY A 99 6.16 2.23 12.96
CA GLY A 99 5.13 2.80 13.85
C GLY A 99 3.75 2.14 13.73
N GLY A 100 2.96 2.22 14.81
CA GLY A 100 1.66 1.55 14.95
C GLY A 100 1.66 0.40 15.98
N THR A 101 0.52 -0.26 16.16
CA THR A 101 0.35 -1.41 17.08
C THR A 101 0.19 -2.75 16.36
N LYS A 102 0.16 -2.73 15.02
CA LYS A 102 -0.04 -3.87 14.14
C LYS A 102 0.77 -3.71 12.86
N ALA A 103 1.01 -4.82 12.17
CA ALA A 103 1.65 -4.78 10.87
C ALA A 103 0.83 -3.95 9.87
N PRO A 104 1.48 -3.16 8.99
CA PRO A 104 0.80 -2.44 7.93
C PRO A 104 0.01 -3.38 7.04
N THR A 105 -1.19 -2.95 6.65
CA THR A 105 -2.10 -3.76 5.81
C THR A 105 -2.17 -3.21 4.40
N ILE A 106 -2.07 -4.10 3.41
CA ILE A 106 -2.18 -3.76 1.99
C ILE A 106 -3.55 -3.17 1.68
N LYS A 107 -3.58 -2.05 0.92
CA LYS A 107 -4.79 -1.37 0.48
C LYS A 107 -5.15 -1.71 -0.98
N SER A 108 -4.18 -2.05 -1.83
CA SER A 108 -4.32 -2.29 -3.28
C SER A 108 -4.89 -3.67 -3.62
N LYS A 109 -6.10 -3.96 -3.14
CA LYS A 109 -6.76 -5.28 -3.27
C LYS A 109 -6.83 -5.83 -4.70
N LYS A 110 -6.95 -4.97 -5.72
CA LYS A 110 -7.02 -5.40 -7.13
C LYS A 110 -5.70 -5.96 -7.63
N CYS A 111 -4.58 -5.34 -7.25
CA CYS A 111 -3.26 -5.74 -7.71
C CYS A 111 -2.83 -7.04 -7.04
N VAL A 112 -3.12 -7.22 -5.75
CA VAL A 112 -2.77 -8.43 -4.99
C VAL A 112 -3.83 -9.54 -5.05
N ALA A 113 -4.86 -9.41 -5.88
CA ALA A 113 -5.97 -10.37 -5.94
C ALA A 113 -5.55 -11.77 -6.43
N LYS A 114 -4.42 -11.87 -7.14
CA LYS A 114 -3.92 -13.10 -7.78
C LYS A 114 -2.61 -13.64 -7.20
N THR A 115 -2.03 -13.00 -6.20
CA THR A 115 -0.72 -13.40 -5.68
C THR A 115 -0.82 -14.55 -4.68
N SER A 116 0.29 -15.26 -4.51
CA SER A 116 0.36 -16.40 -3.61
C SER A 116 0.12 -15.93 -2.17
N LYS A 117 -0.99 -16.43 -1.61
CA LYS A 117 -1.38 -16.28 -0.21
C LYS A 117 -0.19 -16.46 0.71
N SER A 118 0.00 -15.48 1.59
CA SER A 118 0.69 -15.66 2.87
C SER A 118 0.40 -17.06 3.42
N THR A 119 1.44 -17.76 3.87
CA THR A 119 1.35 -19.04 4.58
C THR A 119 0.54 -18.96 5.87
N THR A 120 0.23 -17.75 6.34
CA THR A 120 -0.75 -17.48 7.39
C THR A 120 -2.00 -16.87 6.77
N ASN A 121 -3.19 -17.30 7.16
CA ASN A 121 -4.48 -16.98 6.51
C ASN A 121 -4.95 -15.51 6.65
N THR A 122 -4.06 -14.52 6.60
CA THR A 122 -4.36 -13.09 6.60
C THR A 122 -3.73 -12.43 5.36
N ASN A 123 -4.50 -12.37 4.28
CA ASN A 123 -4.16 -11.84 2.94
C ASN A 123 -3.74 -10.34 2.87
N LYS A 124 -2.90 -9.81 3.76
CA LYS A 124 -2.69 -8.35 3.87
C LYS A 124 -1.29 -7.87 4.27
N HIS A 125 -0.27 -8.72 4.30
CA HIS A 125 1.03 -8.33 4.85
C HIS A 125 2.05 -7.95 3.78
N PHE A 126 2.92 -7.02 4.16
CA PHE A 126 4.11 -6.68 3.38
C PHE A 126 5.17 -7.77 3.57
N PHE A 127 5.98 -8.00 2.56
CA PHE A 127 7.14 -8.88 2.63
C PHE A 127 8.37 -8.04 2.36
N PHE A 128 9.50 -8.40 2.96
CA PHE A 128 10.76 -7.76 2.65
C PHE A 128 11.88 -8.78 2.49
N LYS A 129 12.87 -8.41 1.69
CA LYS A 129 14.14 -9.13 1.56
C LYS A 129 15.25 -8.13 1.80
N VAL A 130 16.28 -8.60 2.50
CA VAL A 130 17.50 -7.82 2.73
C VAL A 130 18.66 -8.61 2.20
N ASP A 131 19.50 -7.95 1.41
CA ASP A 131 20.85 -8.43 1.11
C ASP A 131 21.83 -7.57 1.90
N PRO A 132 22.25 -8.02 3.10
CA PRO A 132 23.15 -7.22 3.95
C PRO A 132 24.53 -7.04 3.33
N ALA A 133 24.98 -7.93 2.43
CA ALA A 133 26.28 -7.81 1.76
C ALA A 133 26.30 -6.71 0.68
N LYS A 134 25.16 -6.50 0.01
CA LYS A 134 24.99 -5.43 -0.98
C LYS A 134 24.33 -4.16 -0.42
N ASN A 135 23.88 -4.22 0.84
CA ASN A 135 23.08 -3.18 1.47
C ASN A 135 21.82 -2.82 0.65
N GLU A 136 21.16 -3.84 0.11
CA GLU A 136 19.95 -3.69 -0.70
C GLU A 136 18.72 -4.18 0.07
N VAL A 137 17.64 -3.40 -0.02
CA VAL A 137 16.35 -3.73 0.59
C VAL A 137 15.28 -3.79 -0.48
N PHE A 138 14.52 -4.87 -0.51
CA PHE A 138 13.39 -5.05 -1.39
C PHE A 138 12.13 -5.23 -0.57
N VAL A 139 11.07 -4.53 -0.92
CA VAL A 139 9.77 -4.66 -0.25
C VAL A 139 8.73 -5.05 -1.28
N TYR A 140 7.90 -6.02 -0.91
CA TYR A 140 6.87 -6.63 -1.76
C TYR A 140 5.52 -6.60 -1.06
N ILE A 141 4.45 -6.59 -1.85
CA ILE A 141 3.07 -6.77 -1.42
C ILE A 141 2.51 -8.06 -2.02
N GLY A 142 1.79 -8.83 -1.22
CA GLY A 142 1.19 -10.09 -1.66
C GLY A 142 2.21 -11.18 -2.04
N GLY A 143 3.50 -11.00 -1.73
CA GLY A 143 4.58 -11.95 -2.01
C GLY A 143 5.30 -11.73 -3.34
N ASP A 144 4.59 -11.24 -4.36
CA ASP A 144 5.08 -11.23 -5.74
C ASP A 144 5.25 -9.81 -6.34
N HIS A 145 4.60 -8.78 -5.79
CA HIS A 145 4.64 -7.43 -6.35
C HIS A 145 5.59 -6.52 -5.59
N GLN A 146 6.67 -6.11 -6.24
CA GLN A 146 7.62 -5.18 -5.63
C GLN A 146 7.03 -3.78 -5.52
N VAL A 147 7.21 -3.12 -4.37
CA VAL A 147 6.84 -1.71 -4.13
C VAL A 147 8.06 -0.83 -3.89
N TYR A 148 9.20 -1.44 -3.54
CA TYR A 148 10.48 -0.76 -3.33
C TYR A 148 11.64 -1.70 -3.75
N PRO A 149 12.72 -1.19 -4.39
CA PRO A 149 12.99 0.22 -4.75
C PRO A 149 12.18 0.72 -5.96
N THR A 150 11.80 -0.17 -6.87
CA THR A 150 10.90 0.14 -8.00
C THR A 150 9.56 -0.56 -7.81
N ALA A 151 8.46 0.13 -8.13
CA ALA A 151 7.13 -0.46 -8.12
C ALA A 151 6.93 -1.35 -9.37
N ASP A 152 6.30 -2.50 -9.18
CA ASP A 152 5.98 -3.46 -10.25
C ASP A 152 4.93 -2.90 -11.23
N LYS A 153 4.92 -3.43 -12.46
CA LYS A 153 4.07 -2.93 -13.57
C LYS A 153 2.58 -2.98 -13.25
N CYS A 154 2.13 -3.86 -12.36
CA CYS A 154 0.73 -3.93 -11.93
C CYS A 154 0.31 -2.75 -11.00
N LEU A 155 1.27 -1.93 -10.58
CA LEU A 155 1.09 -0.75 -9.71
C LEU A 155 1.28 0.56 -10.48
N THR A 156 1.93 0.50 -11.64
CA THR A 156 2.04 1.58 -12.60
C THR A 156 1.05 1.26 -13.73
N ASP A 157 -0.17 1.82 -13.69
CA ASP A 157 -1.15 1.76 -14.80
C ASP A 157 -0.61 2.47 -16.09
N ASP A 158 0.71 2.47 -16.31
CA ASP A 158 1.45 3.08 -17.39
C ASP A 158 1.64 2.04 -18.51
N GLU A 159 0.54 1.51 -19.04
CA GLU A 159 0.50 1.32 -20.49
C GLU A 159 0.12 2.68 -21.09
N GLU A 160 1.08 3.59 -21.12
CA GLU A 160 1.28 4.51 -22.24
C GLU A 160 2.58 5.30 -22.07
N THR A 161 3.24 5.49 -23.21
CA THR A 161 4.29 6.46 -23.53
C THR A 161 5.72 6.10 -23.14
N ASN A 162 6.42 5.60 -24.16
CA ASN A 162 7.84 5.84 -24.40
C ASN A 162 8.29 7.18 -23.79
N CYS A 163 9.21 7.15 -22.84
CA CYS A 163 10.16 8.24 -22.71
C CYS A 163 11.02 8.22 -23.98
N ALA A 164 10.53 8.88 -25.02
CA ALA A 164 11.33 9.21 -26.19
C ALA A 164 12.39 10.21 -25.72
N HIS A 165 13.60 9.70 -25.49
CA HIS A 165 14.82 10.49 -25.61
C HIS A 165 15.24 10.50 -27.07
#